data_AF-A0A3B8MU17-F1
#
_entry.id   AF-A0A3B8MU17-F1
#
_cell.length_a   1.000
_cell.length_b   1.000
_cell.length_c   1.000
_cell.angle_alpha   90.00
_cell.angle_beta   90.00
_cell.angle_gamma   90.00
#
_symmetry.space_group_name_H-M   'P 1'
#
loop_
_entity.id
_entity.type
_entity.pdbx_description
1 polymer ?
#
loop_
_entity_poly.entity_id
_entity_poly.type
_entity_poly.pdbx_seq_one_letter_code
_entity_poly.pdbx_strand_id
1 'polypeptide(L)'
;MNDGSTDRTYEICELLKKDSHIPLHVYIQPNRGGANARNRGIELSQGKYIIFMDADDIVEKDFIKKLVNAIESKSIVDIACCSFDLLYEDGGSKPRIIKSAKKVLSGKEALIHLLREELEVWSGSAMYSRYLLTRFNVFFDED
;
A
#
# COMPACT_ATOMS: atom_id res chain seq x y z
N MET A 1 -4.53 -10.04 5.31
CA MET A 1 -5.23 -10.22 6.59
C MET A 1 -6.70 -10.43 6.28
N ASN A 2 -7.32 -11.50 6.76
CA ASN A 2 -8.77 -11.69 6.66
C ASN A 2 -9.41 -11.20 7.96
N ASP A 3 -10.24 -10.17 7.87
CA ASP A 3 -10.86 -9.47 9.00
C ASP A 3 -12.28 -10.01 9.28
N GLY A 4 -12.39 -11.32 9.42
CA GLY A 4 -13.65 -11.97 9.78
C GLY A 4 -14.65 -12.11 8.63
N SER A 5 -14.20 -12.24 7.38
CA SER A 5 -15.09 -12.57 6.26
C SER A 5 -15.88 -13.86 6.52
N THR A 6 -17.19 -13.82 6.22
CA THR A 6 -18.12 -14.96 6.39
C THR A 6 -18.41 -15.71 5.09
N ASP A 7 -17.85 -15.24 3.98
CA ASP A 7 -17.96 -15.86 2.67
C ASP A 7 -16.75 -16.76 2.38
N ARG A 8 -16.53 -17.08 1.11
CA ARG A 8 -15.45 -17.97 0.67
C ARG A 8 -14.09 -17.29 0.55
N THR A 9 -13.93 -16.04 1.01
CA THR A 9 -12.68 -15.29 0.91
C THR A 9 -11.49 -16.07 1.46
N TYR A 10 -11.64 -16.66 2.66
CA TYR A 10 -10.55 -17.42 3.28
C TYR A 10 -10.15 -18.65 2.45
N GLU A 11 -11.13 -19.41 1.96
CA GLU A 11 -10.89 -20.59 1.13
C GLU A 11 -10.11 -20.23 -0.15
N ILE A 12 -10.50 -19.13 -0.80
CA ILE A 12 -9.85 -18.63 -2.02
C ILE A 12 -8.39 -18.24 -1.72
N CYS A 13 -8.13 -17.52 -0.62
CA CYS A 13 -6.77 -17.16 -0.23
C CYS A 13 -5.88 -18.38 0.05
N GLU A 14 -6.42 -19.42 0.70
CA GLU A 14 -5.67 -20.67 0.96
C GLU A 14 -5.38 -21.46 -0.32
N LEU A 15 -6.27 -21.41 -1.31
CA LEU A 15 -6.00 -21.99 -2.64
C LEU A 15 -4.87 -21.22 -3.35
N LEU A 16 -4.97 -19.89 -3.42
CA LEU A 16 -3.92 -19.04 -4.01
C LEU A 16 -2.56 -19.23 -3.33
N LYS A 17 -2.55 -19.47 -2.02
CA LYS A 17 -1.33 -19.76 -1.27
C LYS A 17 -0.66 -21.06 -1.70
N LYS A 18 -1.43 -22.11 -2.01
CA LYS A 18 -0.88 -23.38 -2.51
C LYS A 18 -0.25 -23.23 -3.89
N ASP A 19 -0.80 -22.34 -4.71
CA ASP A 19 -0.34 -22.11 -6.08
C ASP A 19 0.70 -20.98 -6.20
N SER A 20 0.99 -20.27 -5.12
CA SER A 20 1.89 -19.12 -5.11
C SER A 20 3.36 -19.52 -5.22
N HIS A 21 4.08 -18.88 -6.13
CA HIS A 21 5.54 -18.99 -6.25
C HIS A 21 6.31 -18.07 -5.28
N ILE A 22 5.61 -17.22 -4.53
CA ILE A 22 6.17 -16.37 -3.48
C ILE A 22 5.57 -16.72 -2.13
N PRO A 23 6.26 -16.45 -1.01
CA PRO A 23 5.69 -16.65 0.32
C PRO A 23 4.38 -15.87 0.48
N LEU A 24 3.28 -16.60 0.64
CA LEU A 24 1.96 -16.03 0.93
C LEU A 24 1.51 -16.49 2.31
N HIS A 25 1.20 -15.51 3.17
CA HIS A 25 0.70 -15.75 4.51
C HIS A 25 -0.74 -15.24 4.63
N VAL A 26 -1.63 -16.13 5.05
CA VAL A 26 -3.03 -15.81 5.31
C VAL A 26 -3.25 -15.90 6.80
N TYR A 27 -3.65 -14.78 7.40
CA TYR A 27 -3.97 -14.68 8.82
C TYR A 27 -5.43 -14.27 8.95
N ILE A 28 -6.12 -14.84 9.94
CA ILE A 28 -7.51 -14.52 10.25
C ILE A 28 -7.53 -13.80 11.60
N GLN A 29 -8.39 -12.78 11.69
CA GLN A 29 -8.78 -12.14 12.95
C GLN A 29 -10.30 -11.96 12.99
N PRO A 30 -10.91 -11.79 14.17
CA PRO A 30 -12.28 -11.29 14.27
C PRO A 30 -12.40 -9.92 13.59
N ASN A 31 -13.57 -9.61 13.02
CA ASN A 31 -13.82 -8.32 12.38
C ASN A 31 -13.58 -7.16 13.36
N ARG A 32 -12.52 -6.39 13.08
CA ARG A 32 -12.12 -5.18 13.84
C ARG A 32 -11.85 -3.98 12.92
N GLY A 33 -12.28 -4.06 11.66
CA GLY A 33 -12.09 -3.05 10.65
C GLY A 33 -10.73 -3.11 9.93
N GLY A 34 -10.70 -2.50 8.75
CA GLY A 34 -9.52 -2.48 7.88
C GLY A 34 -8.28 -1.82 8.49
N ALA A 35 -8.46 -0.82 9.37
CA ALA A 35 -7.35 -0.19 10.09
C ALA A 35 -6.60 -1.19 10.98
N ASN A 36 -7.34 -1.90 11.86
CA ASN A 36 -6.79 -2.98 12.69
C ASN A 36 -6.11 -4.06 11.86
N ALA A 37 -6.73 -4.48 10.76
CA ALA A 37 -6.15 -5.47 9.86
C ALA A 37 -4.83 -4.98 9.24
N ARG A 38 -4.75 -3.73 8.76
CA ARG A 38 -3.51 -3.16 8.21
C ARG A 38 -2.43 -3.02 9.27
N ASN A 39 -2.76 -2.55 10.48
CA ASN A 39 -1.83 -2.45 11.61
C ASN A 39 -1.23 -3.80 11.97
N ARG A 40 -2.08 -4.82 12.10
CA ARG A 40 -1.62 -6.20 12.36
C ARG A 40 -0.74 -6.71 11.21
N GLY A 41 -1.05 -6.35 9.98
CA GLY A 41 -0.20 -6.62 8.81
C GLY A 41 1.20 -5.99 8.92
N ILE A 42 1.30 -4.74 9.37
CA ILE A 42 2.59 -4.06 9.60
C ILE A 42 3.43 -4.84 10.63
N GLU A 43 2.83 -5.22 11.75
CA GLU A 43 3.52 -5.97 12.82
C GLU A 43 4.05 -7.33 12.34
N LEU A 44 3.25 -8.06 11.57
CA LEU A 44 3.59 -9.39 11.05
C LEU A 44 4.58 -9.35 9.89
N SER A 45 4.71 -8.21 9.22
CA SER A 45 5.56 -8.06 8.04
C SER A 45 7.06 -8.11 8.38
N GLN A 46 7.85 -8.68 7.47
CA GLN A 46 9.32 -8.78 7.57
C GLN A 46 10.06 -8.12 6.42
N GLY A 47 9.35 -7.63 5.40
CA GLY A 47 9.94 -6.98 4.23
C GLY A 47 10.56 -5.62 4.57
N LYS A 48 11.54 -5.18 3.77
CA LYS A 48 12.13 -3.83 3.88
C LYS A 48 11.08 -2.73 3.61
N TYR A 49 10.11 -3.04 2.77
CA TYR A 49 9.05 -2.14 2.31
C TYR A 49 7.67 -2.76 2.51
N ILE A 50 6.67 -1.90 2.68
CA ILE A 50 5.27 -2.26 2.84
C ILE A 50 4.46 -1.48 1.78
N ILE A 51 3.53 -2.18 1.12
CA ILE A 51 2.46 -1.60 0.31
C ILE A 51 1.14 -2.07 0.92
N PHE A 52 0.15 -1.20 0.98
CA PHE A 52 -1.22 -1.56 1.32
C PHE A 52 -1.99 -1.71 0.02
N MET A 53 -2.74 -2.80 -0.13
CA MET A 53 -3.60 -3.04 -1.29
C MET A 53 -4.97 -3.41 -0.77
N ASP A 54 -6.01 -2.78 -1.31
CA ASP A 54 -7.38 -3.17 -1.00
C ASP A 54 -7.80 -4.38 -1.85
N ALA A 55 -8.82 -5.12 -1.40
CA ALA A 55 -9.19 -6.40 -2.01
C ALA A 55 -9.82 -6.25 -3.41
N ASP A 56 -10.23 -5.04 -3.76
CA ASP A 56 -10.83 -4.61 -5.02
C ASP A 56 -9.85 -3.84 -5.94
N ASP A 57 -8.58 -3.67 -5.51
CA ASP A 57 -7.55 -3.07 -6.34
C ASP A 57 -6.95 -4.06 -7.36
N ILE A 58 -6.52 -3.52 -8.50
CA ILE A 58 -5.68 -4.22 -9.48
C ILE A 58 -4.39 -3.45 -9.72
N VAL A 59 -3.31 -4.16 -10.08
CA VAL A 59 -1.99 -3.57 -10.26
C VAL A 59 -1.37 -3.93 -11.61
N GLU A 60 -0.59 -3.00 -12.17
CA GLU A 60 0.23 -3.29 -13.35
C GLU A 60 1.32 -4.32 -13.04
N LYS A 61 1.72 -5.09 -14.05
CA LYS A 61 2.74 -6.14 -13.94
C LYS A 61 4.08 -5.66 -13.36
N ASP A 62 4.44 -4.40 -13.59
CA ASP A 62 5.69 -3.80 -13.13
C ASP A 62 5.50 -2.80 -11.96
N PHE A 63 4.31 -2.75 -11.36
CA PHE A 63 3.97 -1.85 -10.24
C PHE A 63 5.00 -1.91 -9.10
N ILE A 64 5.25 -3.11 -8.56
CA ILE A 64 6.22 -3.31 -7.47
C ILE A 64 7.62 -2.90 -7.93
N LYS A 65 8.04 -3.31 -9.13
CA LYS A 65 9.37 -2.99 -9.68
C LYS A 65 9.59 -1.49 -9.81
N LYS A 66 8.60 -0.75 -10.33
CA LYS A 66 8.63 0.71 -10.46
C LYS A 66 8.78 1.39 -9.10
N LEU A 67 8.00 0.95 -8.10
CA LEU A 67 8.06 1.51 -6.74
C LEU A 67 9.40 1.18 -6.04
N VAL A 68 9.91 -0.04 -6.17
CA VAL A 68 11.24 -0.41 -5.65
C VAL A 68 12.33 0.46 -6.26
N ASN A 69 12.33 0.63 -7.58
CA ASN A 69 13.32 1.49 -8.26
C ASN A 69 13.25 2.96 -7.78
N ALA A 70 12.06 3.44 -7.47
CA ALA A 70 11.87 4.81 -6.96
C ALA A 70 12.37 4.96 -5.51
N ILE A 71 12.01 4.03 -4.63
CA ILE A 71 12.39 4.09 -3.20
C ILE A 71 13.86 3.73 -2.97
N GLU A 72 14.47 2.91 -3.83
CA GLU A 72 15.90 2.55 -3.79
C GLU A 72 16.77 3.45 -4.69
N SER A 73 16.27 4.64 -5.03
CA SER A 73 17.04 5.62 -5.79
C SER A 73 18.30 6.11 -5.03
N LYS A 74 19.08 7.03 -5.63
CA LYS A 74 20.40 7.45 -5.11
C LYS A 74 20.39 8.11 -3.72
N SER A 75 19.21 8.47 -3.21
CA SER A 75 19.00 9.09 -1.90
C SER A 75 18.19 8.16 -0.99
N ILE A 76 18.29 8.34 0.32
CA ILE A 76 17.40 7.66 1.26
C ILE A 76 15.97 8.20 1.05
N VAL A 77 15.06 7.32 0.65
CA VAL A 77 13.65 7.64 0.44
C VAL A 77 12.79 6.76 1.35
N ASP A 78 11.92 7.38 2.14
CA ASP A 78 11.05 6.67 3.07
C ASP A 78 9.69 6.29 2.46
N ILE A 79 9.23 7.04 1.45
CA ILE A 79 7.94 6.80 0.78
C ILE A 79 8.13 7.02 -0.72
N ALA A 80 7.69 6.06 -1.53
CA ALA A 80 7.57 6.19 -2.98
C ALA A 80 6.10 6.07 -3.40
N CYS A 81 5.64 6.98 -4.24
CA CYS A 81 4.24 7.03 -4.67
C CYS A 81 4.15 6.90 -6.20
N CYS A 82 3.02 6.41 -6.69
CA CYS A 82 2.70 6.39 -8.11
C CYS A 82 1.31 6.96 -8.40
N SER A 83 1.11 7.31 -9.67
CA SER A 83 -0.22 7.62 -10.21
C SER A 83 -1.03 6.33 -10.34
N PHE A 84 -2.35 6.47 -10.38
CA PHE A 84 -3.29 5.35 -10.53
C PHE A 84 -4.55 5.84 -11.23
N ASP A 85 -5.37 4.91 -11.73
CA ASP A 85 -6.66 5.21 -12.32
C ASP A 85 -7.77 4.74 -11.39
N LEU A 86 -8.78 5.59 -11.17
CA LEU A 86 -10.04 5.17 -10.57
C LEU A 86 -10.85 4.44 -11.63
N LEU A 87 -11.28 3.22 -11.33
CA LEU A 87 -12.12 2.41 -12.20
C LEU A 87 -13.56 2.45 -11.71
N TYR A 88 -14.51 2.57 -12.63
CA TYR A 88 -15.95 2.61 -12.34
C TYR A 88 -16.65 1.38 -12.91
N GLU A 89 -17.76 0.98 -12.28
CA GLU A 89 -18.52 -0.22 -12.67
C GLU A 89 -19.09 -0.15 -14.10
N ASP A 90 -19.31 1.06 -14.62
CA ASP A 90 -19.75 1.30 -16.00
C ASP A 90 -18.64 1.10 -17.05
N GLY A 91 -17.43 0.68 -16.61
CA GLY A 91 -16.24 0.52 -17.44
C GLY A 91 -15.48 1.82 -17.67
N GLY A 92 -15.94 2.94 -17.11
CA GLY A 92 -15.23 4.21 -17.13
C GLY A 92 -13.98 4.21 -16.27
N SER A 93 -13.09 5.17 -16.52
CA SER A 93 -11.94 5.42 -15.66
C SER A 93 -11.61 6.91 -15.53
N LYS A 94 -10.97 7.28 -14.42
CA LYS A 94 -10.47 8.63 -14.18
C LYS A 94 -9.03 8.59 -13.65
N PRO A 95 -8.05 9.16 -14.38
CA PRO A 95 -6.67 9.15 -13.93
C PRO A 95 -6.43 10.09 -12.76
N ARG A 96 -5.60 9.64 -11.81
CA ARG A 96 -5.06 10.40 -10.69
C ARG A 96 -3.55 10.50 -10.86
N ILE A 97 -3.10 11.66 -11.34
CA ILE A 97 -1.71 11.89 -11.72
C ILE A 97 -0.97 12.67 -10.63
N ILE A 98 0.10 12.09 -10.12
CA ILE A 98 1.05 12.79 -9.22
C ILE A 98 1.98 13.64 -10.08
N LYS A 99 1.73 14.95 -10.14
CA LYS A 99 2.50 15.90 -10.98
C LYS A 99 3.97 16.04 -10.54
N SER A 100 4.27 15.77 -9.28
CA SER A 100 5.60 15.86 -8.68
C SER A 100 6.48 14.62 -8.90
N ALA A 101 6.01 13.60 -9.63
CA ALA A 101 6.62 12.26 -9.80
C ALA A 101 8.05 12.22 -10.39
N LYS A 102 8.72 13.36 -10.59
CA LYS A 102 10.08 13.45 -11.16
C LYS A 102 11.16 13.92 -10.19
N LYS A 103 10.82 14.23 -8.94
CA LYS A 103 11.79 14.72 -7.96
C LYS A 103 11.61 14.03 -6.61
N VAL A 104 12.74 13.72 -5.97
CA VAL A 104 12.75 13.34 -4.55
C VAL A 104 12.53 14.62 -3.76
N LEU A 105 11.58 14.58 -2.82
CA LEU A 105 11.25 15.68 -1.93
C LEU A 105 11.77 15.35 -0.53
N SER A 106 12.33 16.33 0.16
CA SER A 106 12.51 16.24 1.61
C SER A 106 11.16 16.17 2.31
N GLY A 107 11.12 15.66 3.56
CA GLY A 107 9.87 15.62 4.34
C GLY A 107 9.20 16.99 4.49
N LYS A 108 9.99 18.07 4.62
CA LYS A 108 9.46 19.44 4.69
C LYS A 108 8.82 19.88 3.37
N GLU A 109 9.45 19.58 2.24
CA GLU A 109 8.89 19.90 0.92
C GLU A 109 7.62 19.08 0.65
N ALA A 110 7.65 17.78 0.96
CA ALA A 110 6.49 16.91 0.83
C ALA A 110 5.30 17.42 1.65
N LEU A 111 5.52 17.84 2.90
CA LEU A 111 4.48 18.44 3.74
C LEU A 111 3.90 19.73 3.13
N ILE A 112 4.74 20.61 2.57
CA ILE A 112 4.27 21.83 1.91
C ILE A 112 3.40 21.49 0.69
N HIS A 113 3.80 20.50 -0.12
CA HIS A 113 3.01 20.08 -1.27
C HIS A 113 1.69 19.41 -0.87
N LEU A 114 1.68 18.61 0.21
CA LEU A 114 0.45 18.04 0.77
C LEU A 114 -0.53 19.14 1.21
N LEU A 115 -0.05 20.12 1.98
CA LEU A 115 -0.88 21.25 2.45
C LEU A 115 -1.40 22.15 1.33
N ARG A 116 -0.78 22.10 0.16
CA ARG A 116 -1.20 22.85 -1.05
C ARG A 116 -2.04 22.01 -2.01
N GLU A 117 -2.36 20.77 -1.66
CA GLU A 117 -3.06 19.82 -2.54
C GLU A 117 -2.30 19.56 -3.87
N GLU A 118 -0.97 19.71 -3.84
CA GLU A 118 -0.09 19.47 -4.99
C GLU A 118 0.54 18.06 -4.96
N LEU A 119 0.44 17.38 -3.81
CA LEU A 119 0.84 16.00 -3.60
C LEU A 119 -0.30 15.28 -2.90
N GLU A 120 -0.63 14.09 -3.37
CA GLU A 120 -1.61 13.19 -2.75
C GLU A 120 -0.97 11.81 -2.64
N VAL A 121 -1.06 11.21 -1.45
CA VAL A 121 -0.47 9.90 -1.16
C VAL A 121 -1.60 8.99 -0.71
N TRP A 122 -2.07 8.15 -1.63
CA TRP A 122 -3.07 7.14 -1.32
C TRP A 122 -2.37 5.86 -0.83
N SER A 123 -2.98 5.19 0.14
CA SER A 123 -2.44 3.95 0.72
C SER A 123 -2.18 2.88 -0.34
N GLY A 124 -3.11 2.73 -1.30
CA GLY A 124 -3.04 1.80 -2.44
C GLY A 124 -1.99 2.14 -3.49
N SER A 125 -1.51 3.39 -3.52
CA SER A 125 -0.59 3.88 -4.57
C SER A 125 0.80 4.25 -4.04
N ALA A 126 1.15 3.76 -2.85
CA ALA A 126 2.39 4.08 -2.19
C ALA A 126 3.09 2.87 -1.55
N MET A 127 4.42 2.91 -1.62
CA MET A 127 5.34 2.03 -0.93
C MET A 127 6.02 2.79 0.19
N TYR A 128 6.01 2.18 1.38
CA TYR A 128 6.54 2.75 2.60
C TYR A 128 7.75 1.95 3.08
N SER A 129 8.79 2.65 3.53
CA SER A 129 9.85 2.07 4.34
C SER A 129 9.24 1.47 5.61
N ARG A 130 9.45 0.17 5.84
CA ARG A 130 9.00 -0.46 7.08
C ARG A 130 9.67 0.17 8.30
N TYR A 131 10.91 0.63 8.15
CA TYR A 131 11.63 1.35 9.19
C TYR A 131 10.90 2.62 9.59
N LEU A 132 10.43 3.44 8.62
CA LEU A 132 9.64 4.64 8.92
C LEU A 132 8.42 4.28 9.78
N LEU A 133 7.62 3.31 9.33
CA LEU A 133 6.36 2.95 9.99
C LEU A 133 6.59 2.46 11.43
N THR A 134 7.55 1.55 11.61
CA THR A 134 7.82 0.93 12.92
C THR A 134 8.63 1.84 13.86
N ARG A 135 9.57 2.65 13.36
CA ARG A 135 10.41 3.51 14.19
C ARG A 135 9.63 4.66 14.82
N PHE A 136 8.69 5.22 14.06
CA PHE A 136 7.92 6.40 14.44
C PHE A 136 6.49 6.07 14.86
N ASN A 137 6.15 4.78 14.97
CA ASN A 137 4.83 4.31 15.37
C ASN A 137 3.70 4.89 14.49
N VAL A 138 3.92 4.87 13.17
CA VAL A 138 2.94 5.33 12.18
C VAL A 138 2.03 4.17 11.83
N PHE A 139 0.86 4.16 12.47
CA PHE A 139 -0.19 3.17 12.32
C PHE A 139 -1.50 3.86 11.91
N PHE A 140 -2.45 3.09 11.41
CA PHE A 140 -3.80 3.56 11.13
C PHE A 140 -4.56 3.75 12.44
N ASP A 141 -5.41 4.78 12.52
CA ASP A 141 -6.27 5.01 13.67
C ASP A 141 -7.31 3.88 13.77
N GLU A 142 -7.39 3.26 14.95
CA GLU A 142 -8.28 2.15 15.29
C GLU A 142 -9.50 2.69 16.06
N ASP A 143 -10.40 3.39 15.37
CA ASP A 143 -11.71 3.76 15.93
C ASP A 143 -12.67 2.55 16.03
#